data_AF-A0A1Z9QRR0-F1
#
_entry.id   AF-A0A1Z9QRR0-F1
#
_cell.length_a   1.000
_cell.length_b   1.000
_cell.length_c   1.000
_cell.angle_alpha   90.00
_cell.angle_beta   90.00
_cell.angle_gamma   90.00
#
_symmetry.space_group_name_H-M   'P 1'
#
loop_
_entity.id
_entity.type
_entity.pdbx_description
1 polymer ?
#
loop_
_entity_poly.entity_id
_entity_poly.type
_entity_poly.pdbx_seq_one_letter_code
_entity_poly.pdbx_strand_id
1 'polypeptide(L)'
;MLRRFVLAVLLLCTVPAGFDCGACLWDRDTLVMERQRFPTALELITGKFLRHSADFYRWRVDDRRKRIEAEPSPELYDDLAVAYEKMGNTEQAIRVIEKKAALYPGLYSTHANLGTFLFHSGEYELGLAEIDKALAINPDAHFGREIYQELLVEYLLSVTQGSQLSLPLSKKGTSGMGPVGFGAFLVANEGGSVAAVDAREVIDGAIAGVLGMMKFGNYDSPVLLEALGDLLVSRGFDFDAKQLAARAYLKASYEVQEKTVQQVYRDKAKSCLKFQTRENGGEGEFTLAELESQFQSELNEANVWYEIIKKKEKEWVTAGGNVEQAFESEYYEPPVVGAPSGSNESDSVWLPVSGVLCAVLVAVSFARVRQRKKATPREE
;
A
#
# COMPACT_ATOMS: atom_id res chain seq x y z
N MET A 1 -37.19 -22.41 58.22
CA MET A 1 -36.36 -22.72 57.02
C MET A 1 -37.06 -22.42 55.69
N LEU A 2 -38.39 -22.55 55.61
CA LEU A 2 -39.16 -22.32 54.36
C LEU A 2 -39.07 -20.89 53.78
N ARG A 3 -38.98 -19.85 54.64
CA ARG A 3 -38.90 -18.44 54.21
C ARG A 3 -37.58 -18.03 53.53
N ARG A 4 -36.47 -18.71 53.85
CA ARG A 4 -35.17 -18.45 53.21
C ARG A 4 -35.04 -19.18 51.85
N PHE A 5 -35.78 -20.26 51.67
CA PHE A 5 -35.82 -21.01 50.41
C PHE A 5 -36.64 -20.30 49.33
N VAL A 6 -37.75 -19.67 49.71
CA VAL A 6 -38.61 -18.91 48.77
C VAL A 6 -37.92 -17.63 48.28
N LEU A 7 -37.11 -16.97 49.13
CA LEU A 7 -36.35 -15.78 48.71
C LEU A 7 -35.20 -16.12 47.73
N ALA A 8 -34.57 -17.29 47.89
CA ALA A 8 -33.52 -17.75 46.98
C ALA A 8 -34.07 -18.13 45.60
N VAL A 9 -35.28 -18.72 45.54
CA VAL A 9 -35.94 -19.06 44.27
C VAL A 9 -36.44 -17.80 43.54
N LEU A 10 -36.93 -16.78 44.26
CA LEU A 10 -37.38 -15.53 43.64
C LEU A 10 -36.23 -14.67 43.08
N LEU A 11 -35.02 -14.73 43.66
CA LEU A 11 -33.83 -14.07 43.13
C LEU A 11 -33.24 -14.75 41.88
N LEU A 12 -33.45 -16.07 41.73
CA LEU A 12 -33.09 -16.82 40.53
C LEU A 12 -34.03 -16.57 39.34
N CYS A 13 -35.26 -16.12 39.60
CA CYS A 13 -36.23 -15.76 38.55
C CYS A 13 -36.17 -14.28 38.13
N THR A 14 -35.33 -13.46 38.75
CA THR A 14 -35.12 -12.04 38.38
C THR A 14 -33.79 -11.77 37.70
N VAL A 15 -33.00 -12.80 37.40
CA VAL A 15 -31.94 -12.65 36.40
C VAL A 15 -32.66 -12.60 35.06
N PRO A 16 -32.72 -11.46 34.34
CA PRO A 16 -33.18 -11.50 32.96
C PRO A 16 -32.28 -12.52 32.27
N ALA A 17 -32.88 -13.61 31.78
CA ALA A 17 -32.22 -14.51 30.86
C ALA A 17 -31.52 -13.60 29.85
N GLY A 18 -30.19 -13.69 29.79
CA GLY A 18 -29.37 -12.81 29.00
C GLY A 18 -30.06 -12.67 27.65
N PHE A 19 -30.48 -11.44 27.31
CA PHE A 19 -30.75 -11.16 25.93
C PHE A 19 -29.45 -11.52 25.24
N ASP A 20 -29.47 -12.61 24.47
CA ASP A 20 -28.55 -12.77 23.36
C ASP A 20 -28.83 -11.57 22.45
N CYS A 21 -28.28 -10.42 22.81
CA CYS A 21 -27.93 -9.40 21.85
C CYS A 21 -26.88 -10.10 21.00
N GLY A 22 -27.34 -10.85 20.00
CA GLY A 22 -26.53 -11.18 18.85
C GLY A 22 -26.07 -9.83 18.31
N ALA A 23 -24.89 -9.39 18.74
CA ALA A 23 -24.26 -8.24 18.16
C ALA A 23 -24.20 -8.56 16.67
N CYS A 24 -24.92 -7.76 15.87
CA CYS A 24 -24.87 -7.82 14.42
C CYS A 24 -23.43 -7.50 14.01
N LEU A 25 -22.55 -8.51 13.98
CA LEU A 25 -21.15 -8.41 13.57
C LEU A 25 -21.05 -8.31 12.04
N TRP A 26 -21.87 -7.46 11.42
CA TRP A 26 -21.83 -7.24 9.98
C TRP A 26 -20.84 -6.12 9.68
N ASP A 27 -19.89 -6.44 8.82
CA ASP A 27 -18.95 -5.50 8.26
C ASP A 27 -19.54 -4.86 7.00
N ARG A 28 -19.48 -3.53 6.95
CA ARG A 28 -20.01 -2.71 5.85
C ARG A 28 -18.90 -2.01 5.09
N ASP A 29 -17.63 -2.28 5.41
CA ASP A 29 -16.52 -1.72 4.67
C ASP A 29 -16.58 -2.17 3.21
N THR A 30 -16.67 -1.18 2.34
CA THR A 30 -16.64 -1.38 0.89
C THR A 30 -15.20 -1.40 0.40
N LEU A 31 -14.95 -1.96 -0.78
CA LEU A 31 -13.62 -1.89 -1.40
C LEU A 31 -13.15 -0.44 -1.54
N VAL A 32 -14.07 0.50 -1.80
CA VAL A 32 -13.77 1.93 -1.87
C VAL A 32 -13.20 2.45 -0.56
N MET A 33 -13.79 2.10 0.58
CA MET A 33 -13.32 2.51 1.91
C MET A 33 -11.96 1.88 2.24
N GLU A 34 -11.77 0.60 1.91
CA GLU A 34 -10.49 -0.07 2.09
C GLU A 34 -9.37 0.59 1.27
N ARG A 35 -9.66 0.95 0.01
CA ARG A 35 -8.72 1.67 -0.86
C ARG A 35 -8.43 3.10 -0.40
N GLN A 36 -9.34 3.76 0.31
CA GLN A 36 -9.01 5.05 0.93
C GLN A 36 -7.96 4.90 2.03
N ARG A 37 -7.99 3.79 2.77
CA ARG A 37 -6.98 3.47 3.80
C ARG A 37 -5.68 2.95 3.20
N PHE A 38 -5.78 2.14 2.14
CA PHE A 38 -4.64 1.50 1.47
C PHE A 38 -4.63 1.79 -0.04
N PRO A 39 -4.26 3.02 -0.45
CA PRO A 39 -4.50 3.54 -1.79
C PRO A 39 -3.72 2.87 -2.92
N THR A 40 -2.68 2.10 -2.62
CA THR A 40 -1.84 1.40 -3.62
C THR A 40 -1.97 -0.12 -3.55
N ALA A 41 -2.70 -0.65 -2.56
CA ALA A 41 -2.73 -2.09 -2.32
C ALA A 41 -3.39 -2.84 -3.47
N LEU A 42 -4.52 -2.36 -3.98
CA LEU A 42 -5.20 -3.02 -5.10
C LEU A 42 -4.35 -2.98 -6.37
N GLU A 43 -3.73 -1.83 -6.65
CA GLU A 43 -2.86 -1.60 -7.81
C GLU A 43 -1.66 -2.54 -7.76
N LEU A 44 -1.06 -2.73 -6.58
CA LEU A 44 0.05 -3.66 -6.38
C LEU A 44 -0.39 -5.13 -6.45
N ILE A 45 -1.54 -5.51 -5.86
CA ILE A 45 -2.09 -6.88 -5.96
C ILE A 45 -2.39 -7.24 -7.43
N THR A 46 -2.96 -6.31 -8.19
CA THR A 46 -3.34 -6.52 -9.60
C THR A 46 -2.17 -6.38 -10.57
N GLY A 47 -1.10 -5.68 -10.18
CA GLY A 47 0.00 -5.32 -11.08
C GLY A 47 -0.28 -4.10 -11.95
N LYS A 48 -1.32 -3.32 -11.64
CA LYS A 48 -1.73 -2.09 -12.34
C LYS A 48 -0.97 -0.87 -11.83
N PHE A 49 0.35 -0.89 -11.97
CA PHE A 49 1.22 0.22 -11.57
C PHE A 49 2.40 0.36 -12.53
N LEU A 50 3.00 1.56 -12.59
CA LEU A 50 4.14 1.80 -13.49
C LEU A 50 5.30 0.86 -13.16
N ARG A 51 5.62 0.02 -14.13
CA ARG A 51 6.68 -0.98 -14.07
C ARG A 51 7.20 -1.27 -15.47
N HIS A 52 8.45 -1.66 -15.54
CA HIS A 52 9.13 -1.94 -16.81
C HIS A 52 8.93 -3.38 -17.28
N SER A 53 9.08 -3.59 -18.58
CA SER A 53 9.06 -4.92 -19.21
C SER A 53 10.44 -5.60 -19.22
N ALA A 54 10.46 -6.89 -19.55
CA ALA A 54 11.71 -7.60 -19.82
C ALA A 54 12.51 -6.99 -20.98
N ASP A 55 11.86 -6.36 -21.97
CA ASP A 55 12.54 -5.66 -23.06
C ASP A 55 13.31 -4.44 -22.55
N PHE A 56 12.70 -3.67 -21.65
CA PHE A 56 13.36 -2.55 -20.99
C PHE A 56 14.59 -3.01 -20.19
N TYR A 57 14.47 -4.06 -19.37
CA TYR A 57 15.61 -4.52 -18.56
C TYR A 57 16.74 -5.10 -19.41
N ARG A 58 16.42 -5.78 -20.52
CA ARG A 58 17.43 -6.19 -21.52
C ARG A 58 18.19 -4.99 -22.07
N TRP A 59 17.47 -3.96 -22.50
CA TRP A 59 18.08 -2.71 -22.96
C TRP A 59 18.93 -2.05 -21.87
N ARG A 60 18.44 -2.00 -20.62
CA ARG A 60 19.14 -1.38 -19.48
C ARG A 60 20.44 -2.12 -19.16
N VAL A 61 20.47 -3.45 -19.24
CA VAL A 61 21.72 -4.22 -19.08
C VAL A 61 22.76 -3.79 -20.12
N ASP A 62 22.38 -3.72 -21.39
CA ASP A 62 23.30 -3.35 -22.47
C ASP A 62 23.79 -1.89 -22.36
N ASP A 63 22.89 -0.99 -21.98
CA ASP A 63 23.22 0.42 -21.72
C ASP A 63 24.20 0.56 -20.54
N ARG A 64 23.87 -0.03 -19.38
CA ARG A 64 24.68 0.10 -18.17
C ARG A 64 26.06 -0.51 -18.32
N ARG A 65 26.20 -1.62 -19.04
CA ARG A 65 27.52 -2.20 -19.35
C ARG A 65 28.40 -1.22 -20.12
N LYS A 66 27.88 -0.60 -21.18
CA LYS A 66 28.63 0.39 -21.97
C LYS A 66 29.01 1.62 -21.14
N ARG A 67 28.08 2.12 -20.32
CA ARG A 67 28.34 3.27 -19.45
C ARG A 67 29.39 2.97 -18.38
N ILE A 68 29.36 1.78 -17.78
CA ILE A 68 30.38 1.33 -16.82
C ILE A 68 31.77 1.24 -17.47
N GLU A 69 31.85 0.79 -18.72
CA GLU A 69 33.12 0.75 -19.47
C GLU A 69 33.67 2.15 -19.75
N ALA A 70 32.79 3.13 -20.00
CA ALA A 70 33.18 4.51 -20.28
C ALA A 70 33.54 5.31 -19.01
N GLU A 71 32.66 5.29 -18.02
CA GLU A 71 32.79 6.01 -16.75
C GLU A 71 32.02 5.27 -15.65
N PRO A 72 32.70 4.42 -14.86
CA PRO A 72 32.04 3.65 -13.82
C PRO A 72 31.62 4.55 -12.66
N SER A 73 30.40 4.35 -12.17
CA SER A 73 29.90 4.95 -10.92
C SER A 73 29.14 3.89 -10.11
N PRO A 74 29.04 4.02 -8.77
CA PRO A 74 28.31 3.06 -7.93
C PRO A 74 26.87 2.81 -8.38
N GLU A 75 26.17 3.86 -8.82
CA GLU A 75 24.76 3.82 -9.23
C GLU A 75 24.57 2.98 -10.50
N LEU A 76 25.53 3.00 -11.43
CA LEU A 76 25.47 2.17 -12.63
C LEU A 76 25.55 0.67 -12.30
N TYR A 77 26.29 0.30 -11.25
CA TYR A 77 26.35 -1.08 -10.79
C TYR A 77 25.04 -1.49 -10.11
N ASP A 78 24.42 -0.61 -9.32
CA ASP A 78 23.09 -0.86 -8.75
C ASP A 78 22.06 -1.09 -9.86
N ASP A 79 22.03 -0.20 -10.85
CA ASP A 79 21.12 -0.31 -11.99
C ASP A 79 21.33 -1.58 -12.82
N LEU A 80 22.59 -1.97 -13.05
CA LEU A 80 22.93 -3.19 -13.78
C LEU A 80 22.49 -4.43 -13.01
N ALA A 81 22.76 -4.47 -11.70
CA ALA A 81 22.39 -5.61 -10.86
C ALA A 81 20.88 -5.76 -10.73
N VAL A 82 20.15 -4.66 -10.51
CA VAL A 82 18.68 -4.65 -10.48
C VAL A 82 18.11 -5.10 -11.83
N ALA A 83 18.70 -4.67 -12.96
CA ALA A 83 18.26 -5.13 -14.27
C ALA A 83 18.48 -6.64 -14.46
N TYR A 84 19.59 -7.20 -13.97
CA TYR A 84 19.80 -8.65 -13.96
C TYR A 84 18.79 -9.38 -13.06
N GLU A 85 18.51 -8.88 -11.86
CA GLU A 85 17.51 -9.45 -10.95
C GLU A 85 16.12 -9.47 -11.60
N LYS A 86 15.71 -8.36 -12.21
CA LYS A 86 14.41 -8.23 -12.89
C LYS A 86 14.28 -9.11 -14.13
N MET A 87 15.40 -9.60 -14.66
CA MET A 87 15.44 -10.61 -15.71
C MET A 87 15.51 -12.04 -15.18
N GLY A 88 15.40 -12.24 -13.86
CA GLY A 88 15.50 -13.54 -13.20
C GLY A 88 16.93 -14.08 -13.06
N ASN A 89 17.94 -13.23 -13.25
CA ASN A 89 19.35 -13.62 -13.18
C ASN A 89 20.01 -13.16 -11.87
N THR A 90 19.50 -13.67 -10.76
CA THR A 90 19.93 -13.32 -9.39
C THR A 90 21.42 -13.54 -9.17
N GLU A 91 21.99 -14.63 -9.68
CA GLU A 91 23.43 -14.89 -9.55
C GLU A 91 24.30 -13.82 -10.23
N GLN A 92 23.90 -13.32 -11.41
CA GLN A 92 24.63 -12.22 -12.03
C GLN A 92 24.44 -10.91 -11.25
N ALA A 93 23.24 -10.67 -10.72
CA ALA A 93 22.99 -9.50 -9.88
C ALA A 93 23.93 -9.49 -8.65
N ILE A 94 24.07 -10.62 -7.95
CA ILE A 94 25.01 -10.79 -6.84
C ILE A 94 26.44 -10.49 -7.28
N ARG A 95 26.92 -11.12 -8.36
CA ARG A 95 28.29 -10.87 -8.87
C ARG A 95 28.57 -9.40 -9.20
N VAL A 96 27.59 -8.70 -9.76
CA VAL A 96 27.71 -7.26 -10.08
C VAL A 96 27.83 -6.44 -8.80
N ILE A 97 27.03 -6.74 -7.77
CA ILE A 97 27.09 -6.04 -6.48
C ILE A 97 28.37 -6.38 -5.70
N GLU A 98 28.86 -7.63 -5.74
CA GLU A 98 30.16 -7.98 -5.14
C GLU A 98 31.31 -7.21 -5.79
N LYS A 99 31.27 -7.06 -7.13
CA LYS A 99 32.23 -6.21 -7.85
C LYS A 99 32.10 -4.74 -7.43
N LYS A 100 30.88 -4.23 -7.27
CA LYS A 100 30.63 -2.88 -6.74
C LYS A 100 31.21 -2.72 -5.35
N ALA A 101 31.01 -3.69 -4.45
CA ALA A 101 31.52 -3.67 -3.07
C ALA A 101 33.06 -3.57 -3.03
N ALA A 102 33.74 -4.25 -3.95
CA ALA A 102 35.20 -4.19 -4.06
C ALA A 102 35.72 -2.84 -4.55
N LEU A 103 34.98 -2.15 -5.43
CA LEU A 103 35.37 -0.85 -5.99
C LEU A 103 34.93 0.34 -5.13
N TYR A 104 33.77 0.21 -4.48
CA TYR A 104 33.09 1.25 -3.72
C TYR A 104 32.65 0.69 -2.36
N PRO A 105 33.59 0.50 -1.41
CA PRO A 105 33.30 -0.12 -0.13
C PRO A 105 32.43 0.79 0.76
N GLY A 106 31.63 0.16 1.63
CA GLY A 106 30.91 0.85 2.73
C GLY A 106 29.65 1.60 2.31
N LEU A 107 29.13 1.37 1.11
CA LEU A 107 27.88 1.99 0.67
C LEU A 107 26.67 1.19 1.17
N TYR A 108 25.72 1.91 1.77
CA TYR A 108 24.41 1.37 2.17
C TYR A 108 23.76 0.53 1.06
N SER A 109 23.64 1.09 -0.16
CA SER A 109 22.90 0.45 -1.25
C SER A 109 23.57 -0.84 -1.72
N THR A 110 24.88 -1.00 -1.52
CA THR A 110 25.57 -2.27 -1.80
C THR A 110 25.07 -3.37 -0.87
N HIS A 111 25.03 -3.10 0.45
CA HIS A 111 24.57 -4.06 1.44
C HIS A 111 23.07 -4.36 1.29
N ALA A 112 22.24 -3.32 1.06
CA ALA A 112 20.80 -3.49 0.85
C ALA A 112 20.46 -4.34 -0.40
N ASN A 113 21.14 -4.07 -1.53
CA ASN A 113 20.94 -4.83 -2.76
C ASN A 113 21.46 -6.27 -2.63
N LEU A 114 22.64 -6.46 -2.03
CA LEU A 114 23.20 -7.80 -1.83
C LEU A 114 22.29 -8.63 -0.93
N GLY A 115 21.83 -8.08 0.20
CA GLY A 115 20.91 -8.75 1.10
C GLY A 115 19.60 -9.15 0.41
N THR A 116 19.02 -8.23 -0.37
CA THR A 116 17.81 -8.52 -1.16
C THR A 116 18.03 -9.65 -2.18
N PHE A 117 19.15 -9.63 -2.91
CA PHE A 117 19.42 -10.68 -3.90
C PHE A 117 19.73 -12.02 -3.26
N LEU A 118 20.38 -12.04 -2.09
CA LEU A 118 20.59 -13.25 -1.30
C LEU A 118 19.26 -13.84 -0.79
N PHE A 119 18.31 -13.01 -0.37
CA PHE A 119 16.96 -13.48 -0.04
C PHE A 119 16.26 -14.11 -1.26
N HIS A 120 16.44 -13.53 -2.44
CA HIS A 120 15.89 -14.08 -3.67
C HIS A 120 16.60 -15.38 -4.11
N SER A 121 17.86 -15.62 -3.73
CA SER A 121 18.56 -16.90 -3.93
C SER A 121 18.27 -17.94 -2.83
N GLY A 122 17.53 -17.56 -1.77
CA GLY A 122 17.24 -18.41 -0.62
C GLY A 122 18.36 -18.49 0.41
N GLU A 123 19.40 -17.68 0.27
CA GLU A 123 20.52 -17.57 1.21
C GLU A 123 20.17 -16.60 2.34
N TYR A 124 19.14 -16.97 3.12
CA TYR A 124 18.50 -16.08 4.10
C TYR A 124 19.45 -15.58 5.17
N GLU A 125 20.29 -16.43 5.76
CA GLU A 125 21.20 -16.03 6.83
C GLU A 125 22.28 -15.06 6.34
N LEU A 126 22.79 -15.26 5.12
CA LEU A 126 23.75 -14.33 4.51
C LEU A 126 23.06 -13.01 4.15
N GLY A 127 21.83 -13.09 3.64
CA GLY A 127 21.04 -11.90 3.32
C GLY A 127 20.75 -11.05 4.55
N LEU A 128 20.40 -11.66 5.68
CA LEU A 128 20.14 -10.98 6.95
C LEU A 128 21.39 -10.23 7.40
N ALA A 129 22.56 -10.88 7.37
CA ALA A 129 23.83 -10.24 7.74
C ALA A 129 24.18 -9.03 6.86
N GLU A 130 23.75 -8.99 5.59
CA GLU A 130 23.93 -7.83 4.72
C GLU A 130 22.88 -6.74 4.99
N ILE A 131 21.62 -7.10 5.25
CA ILE A 131 20.59 -6.14 5.65
C ILE A 131 20.95 -5.47 6.98
N ASP A 132 21.48 -6.21 7.97
CA ASP A 132 21.96 -5.65 9.24
C ASP A 132 23.01 -4.55 9.02
N LYS A 133 23.96 -4.79 8.10
CA LYS A 133 24.97 -3.79 7.73
C LYS A 133 24.34 -2.58 7.06
N ALA A 134 23.33 -2.79 6.21
CA ALA A 134 22.61 -1.71 5.56
C ALA A 134 21.88 -0.86 6.61
N LEU A 135 21.09 -1.47 7.50
CA LEU A 135 20.36 -0.79 8.56
C LEU A 135 21.28 -0.05 9.54
N ALA A 136 22.47 -0.60 9.83
CA ALA A 136 23.48 0.08 10.64
C ALA A 136 24.03 1.37 10.00
N ILE A 137 24.02 1.47 8.67
CA ILE A 137 24.48 2.65 7.93
C ILE A 137 23.33 3.65 7.75
N ASN A 138 22.14 3.18 7.36
CA ASN A 138 20.95 4.00 7.16
C ASN A 138 19.68 3.24 7.54
N PRO A 139 19.17 3.41 8.76
CA PRO A 139 17.99 2.68 9.26
C PRO A 139 16.67 3.17 8.63
N ASP A 140 16.63 4.40 8.10
CA ASP A 140 15.42 5.02 7.54
C ASP A 140 15.39 4.97 6.00
N ALA A 141 16.31 4.25 5.38
CA ALA A 141 16.36 4.08 3.94
C ALA A 141 15.07 3.44 3.41
N HIS A 142 14.70 3.77 2.17
CA HIS A 142 13.50 3.25 1.49
C HIS A 142 12.22 3.27 2.34
N PHE A 143 12.05 4.28 3.20
CA PHE A 143 10.91 4.43 4.11
C PHE A 143 10.81 3.29 5.15
N GLY A 144 11.95 2.76 5.62
CA GLY A 144 12.03 1.69 6.62
C GLY A 144 11.71 0.29 6.08
N ARG A 145 11.69 0.11 4.75
CA ARG A 145 11.34 -1.15 4.10
C ARG A 145 12.22 -2.31 4.56
N GLU A 146 13.52 -2.07 4.74
CA GLU A 146 14.51 -3.09 5.07
C GLU A 146 14.24 -3.76 6.42
N ILE A 147 13.71 -3.02 7.40
CA ILE A 147 13.28 -3.57 8.70
C ILE A 147 12.21 -4.65 8.48
N TYR A 148 11.21 -4.37 7.66
CA TYR A 148 10.14 -5.33 7.38
C TYR A 148 10.59 -6.46 6.47
N GLN A 149 11.61 -6.24 5.63
CA GLN A 149 12.22 -7.28 4.82
C GLN A 149 12.99 -8.28 5.71
N GLU A 150 13.76 -7.78 6.68
CA GLU A 150 14.41 -8.58 7.72
C GLU A 150 13.38 -9.39 8.51
N LEU A 151 12.37 -8.73 9.11
CA LEU A 151 11.32 -9.38 9.90
C LEU A 151 10.53 -10.43 9.10
N LEU A 152 10.29 -10.17 7.80
CA LEU A 152 9.62 -11.16 6.95
C LEU A 152 10.51 -12.39 6.76
N VAL A 153 11.82 -12.22 6.53
CA VAL A 153 12.75 -13.35 6.40
C VAL A 153 12.90 -14.11 7.71
N GLU A 154 12.97 -13.43 8.85
CA GLU A 154 12.93 -14.08 10.16
C GLU A 154 11.65 -14.91 10.35
N TYR A 155 10.50 -14.37 9.93
CA TYR A 155 9.24 -15.12 9.92
C TYR A 155 9.35 -16.36 9.03
N LEU A 156 9.88 -16.24 7.81
CA LEU A 156 10.10 -17.38 6.91
C LEU A 156 10.99 -18.44 7.55
N LEU A 157 12.09 -18.04 8.21
CA LEU A 157 12.98 -18.97 8.94
C LEU A 157 12.26 -19.64 10.11
N SER A 158 11.42 -18.91 10.84
CA SER A 158 10.66 -19.43 11.98
C SER A 158 9.64 -20.51 11.58
N VAL A 159 9.03 -20.37 10.38
CA VAL A 159 8.04 -21.33 9.88
C VAL A 159 8.66 -22.48 9.08
N THR A 160 9.93 -22.34 8.66
CA THR A 160 10.63 -23.39 7.90
C THR A 160 11.36 -24.40 8.79
N GLN A 161 11.88 -24.02 9.96
CA GLN A 161 12.57 -24.91 10.93
C GLN A 161 13.57 -25.90 10.27
N GLY A 162 14.30 -25.47 9.23
CA GLY A 162 15.27 -26.31 8.50
C GLY A 162 14.66 -27.24 7.42
N SER A 163 13.37 -27.13 7.14
CA SER A 163 12.71 -27.74 5.98
C SER A 163 12.56 -26.73 4.84
N GLN A 164 12.35 -27.21 3.62
CA GLN A 164 12.12 -26.35 2.47
C GLN A 164 10.86 -25.50 2.66
N LEU A 165 10.91 -24.22 2.28
CA LEU A 165 9.77 -23.31 2.33
C LEU A 165 8.54 -23.93 1.64
N SER A 166 7.46 -24.09 2.40
CA SER A 166 6.18 -24.61 1.92
C SER A 166 5.08 -23.57 2.09
N LEU A 167 4.25 -23.40 1.07
CA LEU A 167 3.09 -22.53 1.11
C LEU A 167 1.81 -23.32 1.46
N PRO A 168 0.83 -22.71 2.15
CA PRO A 168 0.90 -21.37 2.74
C PRO A 168 1.83 -21.32 3.95
N LEU A 169 2.36 -20.13 4.25
CA LEU A 169 3.24 -19.86 5.39
C LEU A 169 2.54 -20.13 6.72
N SER A 170 1.26 -19.78 6.81
CA SER A 170 0.42 -20.06 7.98
C SER A 170 -0.79 -20.91 7.61
N LYS A 171 -0.93 -22.07 8.27
CA LYS A 171 -2.09 -22.95 8.17
C LYS A 171 -3.29 -22.50 9.01
N LYS A 172 -3.13 -21.48 9.86
CA LYS A 172 -4.24 -20.95 10.66
C LYS A 172 -5.22 -20.19 9.75
N GLY A 173 -6.51 -20.41 9.97
CA GLY A 173 -7.56 -19.69 9.24
C GLY A 173 -7.67 -18.22 9.66
N THR A 174 -8.19 -17.39 8.77
CA THR A 174 -8.45 -15.96 8.98
C THR A 174 -9.82 -15.78 9.65
N SER A 175 -9.90 -15.96 10.98
CA SER A 175 -11.18 -15.80 11.71
C SER A 175 -11.54 -14.33 12.00
N GLY A 176 -10.64 -13.39 11.72
CA GLY A 176 -10.84 -11.95 12.00
C GLY A 176 -10.81 -11.58 13.49
N MET A 177 -10.56 -12.53 14.39
CA MET A 177 -10.55 -12.33 15.84
C MET A 177 -9.14 -12.11 16.42
N GLY A 178 -8.22 -11.57 15.62
CA GLY A 178 -6.86 -11.23 16.05
C GLY A 178 -5.83 -11.40 14.94
N PRO A 179 -4.56 -11.03 15.21
CA PRO A 179 -3.48 -11.17 14.24
C PRO A 179 -3.27 -12.62 13.80
N VAL A 180 -2.93 -12.81 12.53
CA VAL A 180 -2.67 -14.12 11.92
C VAL A 180 -1.36 -14.10 11.13
N GLY A 181 -0.77 -15.29 10.93
CA GLY A 181 0.43 -15.48 10.10
C GLY A 181 1.52 -14.46 10.38
N PHE A 182 1.94 -13.70 9.35
CA PHE A 182 2.98 -12.68 9.53
C PHE A 182 2.59 -11.58 10.53
N GLY A 183 1.32 -11.14 10.54
CA GLY A 183 0.84 -10.18 11.54
C GLY A 183 0.92 -10.72 12.98
N ALA A 184 0.64 -12.01 13.17
CA ALA A 184 0.79 -12.66 14.48
C ALA A 184 2.26 -12.77 14.92
N PHE A 185 3.16 -13.02 13.98
CA PHE A 185 4.60 -13.04 14.24
C PHE A 185 5.08 -11.67 14.73
N LEU A 186 4.72 -10.59 14.02
CA LEU A 186 5.13 -9.23 14.39
C LEU A 186 4.66 -8.84 15.79
N VAL A 187 3.38 -9.09 16.11
CA VAL A 187 2.83 -8.77 17.44
C VAL A 187 3.49 -9.59 18.55
N ALA A 188 3.93 -10.83 18.26
CA ALA A 188 4.66 -11.64 19.22
C ALA A 188 6.11 -11.17 19.41
N ASN A 189 6.76 -10.68 18.34
CA ASN A 189 8.16 -10.24 18.36
C ASN A 189 8.38 -8.98 19.21
N GLU A 190 7.40 -8.07 19.26
CA GLU A 190 7.43 -6.84 20.07
C GLU A 190 7.30 -7.08 21.60
N GLY A 191 7.14 -8.33 22.05
CA GLY A 191 7.08 -8.70 23.46
C GLY A 191 5.66 -8.59 24.04
N GLY A 192 5.15 -9.66 24.66
CA GLY A 192 3.75 -9.88 25.06
C GLY A 192 3.10 -8.93 26.11
N SER A 193 3.37 -7.63 26.06
CA SER A 193 2.81 -6.57 26.92
C SER A 193 2.13 -5.44 26.11
N VAL A 194 1.82 -5.65 24.83
CA VAL A 194 1.39 -4.56 23.95
C VAL A 194 -0.10 -4.24 24.13
N ALA A 195 -0.42 -3.01 24.53
CA ALA A 195 -1.77 -2.47 24.43
C ALA A 195 -2.18 -2.39 22.94
N ALA A 196 -3.42 -2.72 22.60
CA ALA A 196 -3.92 -2.85 21.22
C ALA A 196 -3.69 -1.64 20.26
N VAL A 197 -3.24 -0.50 20.76
CA VAL A 197 -2.88 0.69 19.96
C VAL A 197 -1.55 0.49 19.23
N ASP A 198 -0.57 -0.14 19.88
CA ASP A 198 0.81 -0.27 19.38
C ASP A 198 0.96 -1.44 18.38
N ALA A 199 0.18 -2.52 18.57
CA ALA A 199 0.08 -3.60 17.57
C ALA A 199 -0.41 -3.13 16.18
N ARG A 200 -1.27 -2.10 16.12
CA ARG A 200 -1.78 -1.56 14.83
C ARG A 200 -0.72 -0.75 14.10
N GLU A 201 0.08 0.03 14.83
CA GLU A 201 1.16 0.84 14.26
C GLU A 201 2.24 -0.06 13.63
N VAL A 202 2.61 -1.13 14.32
CA VAL A 202 3.53 -2.15 13.81
C VAL A 202 2.99 -2.81 12.53
N ILE A 203 1.69 -3.16 12.53
CA ILE A 203 1.04 -3.75 11.33
C ILE A 203 0.98 -2.74 10.18
N ASP A 204 0.68 -1.47 10.43
CA ASP A 204 0.58 -0.44 9.40
C ASP A 204 1.95 -0.18 8.73
N GLY A 205 3.01 -0.12 9.53
CA GLY A 205 4.37 -0.06 9.01
C GLY A 205 4.73 -1.30 8.19
N ALA A 206 4.36 -2.50 8.67
CA ALA A 206 4.59 -3.73 7.92
C ALA A 206 3.81 -3.81 6.61
N ILE A 207 2.58 -3.27 6.56
CA ILE A 207 1.81 -3.14 5.31
C ILE A 207 2.58 -2.23 4.34
N ALA A 208 3.06 -1.07 4.80
CA ALA A 208 3.86 -0.18 3.96
C ALA A 208 5.15 -0.86 3.45
N GLY A 209 5.84 -1.60 4.33
CA GLY A 209 7.03 -2.38 3.99
C GLY A 209 6.76 -3.45 2.92
N VAL A 210 5.72 -4.27 3.11
CA VAL A 210 5.33 -5.32 2.14
C VAL A 210 4.87 -4.72 0.82
N LEU A 211 4.09 -3.64 0.83
CA LEU A 211 3.71 -2.94 -0.41
C LEU A 211 4.95 -2.36 -1.13
N GLY A 212 5.93 -1.85 -0.37
CA GLY A 212 7.23 -1.44 -0.91
C GLY A 212 8.00 -2.60 -1.54
N MET A 213 8.07 -3.76 -0.87
CA MET A 213 8.66 -4.99 -1.42
C MET A 213 7.94 -5.44 -2.70
N MET A 214 6.61 -5.36 -2.77
CA MET A 214 5.86 -5.66 -3.99
C MET A 214 6.17 -4.68 -5.11
N LYS A 215 6.25 -3.38 -4.81
CA LYS A 215 6.51 -2.31 -5.79
C LYS A 215 7.89 -2.43 -6.45
N PHE A 216 8.92 -2.70 -5.66
CA PHE A 216 10.31 -2.73 -6.12
C PHE A 216 10.85 -4.14 -6.39
N GLY A 217 10.18 -5.17 -5.87
CA GLY A 217 10.49 -6.59 -6.06
C GLY A 217 9.55 -7.27 -7.05
N ASN A 218 9.05 -8.45 -6.65
CA ASN A 218 8.12 -9.27 -7.43
C ASN A 218 6.73 -9.20 -6.78
N TYR A 219 5.88 -8.30 -7.27
CA TYR A 219 4.53 -8.05 -6.75
C TYR A 219 3.62 -9.28 -6.76
N ASP A 220 3.89 -10.25 -7.62
CA ASP A 220 3.17 -11.51 -7.80
C ASP A 220 3.76 -12.66 -6.94
N SER A 221 4.73 -12.38 -6.06
CA SER A 221 5.24 -13.36 -5.11
C SER A 221 4.13 -13.87 -4.18
N PRO A 222 3.83 -15.20 -4.16
CA PRO A 222 2.85 -15.76 -3.24
C PRO A 222 3.16 -15.48 -1.75
N VAL A 223 4.45 -15.37 -1.41
CA VAL A 223 4.92 -15.02 -0.06
C VAL A 223 4.49 -13.61 0.31
N LEU A 224 4.72 -12.62 -0.57
CA LEU A 224 4.33 -11.23 -0.32
C LEU A 224 2.82 -11.05 -0.33
N LEU A 225 2.12 -11.76 -1.21
CA LEU A 225 0.66 -11.75 -1.28
C LEU A 225 0.02 -12.37 -0.04
N GLU A 226 0.56 -13.48 0.47
CA GLU A 226 0.12 -14.07 1.73
C GLU A 226 0.41 -13.12 2.90
N ALA A 227 1.63 -12.58 3.00
CA ALA A 227 2.01 -11.64 4.06
C ALA A 227 1.11 -10.39 4.06
N LEU A 228 0.83 -9.81 2.89
CA LEU A 228 -0.10 -8.69 2.76
C LEU A 228 -1.51 -9.07 3.21
N GLY A 229 -1.99 -10.24 2.77
CA GLY A 229 -3.30 -10.76 3.17
C GLY A 229 -3.41 -10.99 4.69
N ASP A 230 -2.37 -11.51 5.32
CA ASP A 230 -2.28 -11.73 6.77
C ASP A 230 -2.31 -10.39 7.52
N LEU A 231 -1.55 -9.39 7.06
CA LEU A 231 -1.47 -8.07 7.69
C LEU A 231 -2.79 -7.29 7.57
N LEU A 232 -3.41 -7.27 6.39
CA LEU A 232 -4.65 -6.53 6.15
C LEU A 232 -5.82 -7.02 7.02
N VAL A 233 -5.85 -8.30 7.41
CA VAL A 233 -6.86 -8.85 8.34
C VAL A 233 -6.45 -8.79 9.82
N SER A 234 -5.20 -8.41 10.11
CA SER A 234 -4.67 -8.40 11.49
C SER A 234 -4.92 -7.09 12.24
N ARG A 235 -5.52 -6.07 11.60
CA ARG A 235 -5.74 -4.72 12.17
C ARG A 235 -6.92 -4.61 13.14
N GLY A 236 -7.70 -5.69 13.30
CA GLY A 236 -8.94 -5.71 14.07
C GLY A 236 -10.16 -5.31 13.24
N PHE A 237 -11.34 -5.76 13.67
CA PHE A 237 -12.56 -5.76 12.86
C PHE A 237 -12.97 -4.39 12.28
N ASP A 238 -12.77 -3.30 13.03
CA ASP A 238 -13.15 -1.94 12.59
C ASP A 238 -12.15 -1.29 11.61
N PHE A 239 -10.96 -1.89 11.45
CA PHE A 239 -9.84 -1.30 10.70
C PHE A 239 -9.21 -2.25 9.68
N ASP A 240 -9.68 -3.50 9.60
CA ASP A 240 -9.18 -4.46 8.63
C ASP A 240 -9.58 -4.09 7.19
N ALA A 241 -8.98 -4.77 6.23
CA ALA A 241 -9.29 -4.61 4.82
C ALA A 241 -9.53 -5.99 4.19
N LYS A 242 -10.64 -6.61 4.60
CA LYS A 242 -11.01 -7.98 4.25
C LYS A 242 -11.16 -8.18 2.75
N GLN A 243 -11.69 -7.22 1.99
CA GLN A 243 -11.85 -7.37 0.54
C GLN A 243 -10.52 -7.29 -0.21
N LEU A 244 -9.59 -6.42 0.21
CA LEU A 244 -8.22 -6.36 -0.29
C LEU A 244 -7.43 -7.61 0.12
N ALA A 245 -7.57 -8.06 1.36
CA ALA A 245 -6.93 -9.29 1.83
C ALA A 245 -7.42 -10.52 1.05
N ALA A 246 -8.73 -10.63 0.81
CA ALA A 246 -9.31 -11.70 -0.01
C ALA A 246 -8.75 -11.69 -1.43
N ARG A 247 -8.56 -10.51 -2.03
CA ARG A 247 -7.89 -10.37 -3.35
C ARG A 247 -6.41 -10.78 -3.30
N ALA A 248 -5.68 -10.41 -2.25
CA ALA A 248 -4.29 -10.82 -2.05
C ALA A 248 -4.17 -12.35 -1.98
N TYR A 249 -5.01 -13.02 -1.18
CA TYR A 249 -5.03 -14.48 -1.10
C TYR A 249 -5.48 -15.14 -2.41
N LEU A 250 -6.51 -14.60 -3.09
CA LEU A 250 -6.90 -15.13 -4.40
C LEU A 250 -5.77 -15.00 -5.41
N LYS A 251 -5.07 -13.87 -5.44
CA LYS A 251 -3.90 -13.68 -6.28
C LYS A 251 -2.82 -14.70 -5.96
N ALA A 252 -2.50 -14.92 -4.67
CA ALA A 252 -1.55 -15.97 -4.27
C ALA A 252 -1.98 -17.36 -4.78
N SER A 253 -3.29 -17.67 -4.78
CA SER A 253 -3.81 -18.91 -5.34
C SER A 253 -3.58 -19.06 -6.85
N TYR A 254 -3.49 -17.96 -7.60
CA TYR A 254 -3.24 -17.99 -9.05
C TYR A 254 -1.76 -18.19 -9.38
N GLU A 255 -0.87 -17.77 -8.47
CA GLU A 255 0.58 -17.79 -8.67
C GLU A 255 1.25 -19.10 -8.19
N VAL A 256 0.51 -19.97 -7.50
CA VAL A 256 0.99 -21.30 -7.08
C VAL A 256 0.48 -22.41 -8.00
N GLN A 257 1.30 -23.43 -8.24
CA GLN A 257 0.97 -24.55 -9.13
C GLN A 257 0.23 -25.71 -8.43
N GLU A 258 0.48 -25.92 -7.13
CA GLU A 258 -0.04 -27.06 -6.39
C GLU A 258 -1.52 -26.85 -6.01
N LYS A 259 -2.43 -27.68 -6.54
CA LYS A 259 -3.89 -27.52 -6.37
C LYS A 259 -4.37 -27.50 -4.91
N THR A 260 -3.73 -28.28 -4.05
CA THR A 260 -3.98 -28.30 -2.60
C THR A 260 -3.69 -26.93 -1.99
N VAL A 261 -2.55 -26.33 -2.33
CA VAL A 261 -2.15 -24.98 -1.87
C VAL A 261 -3.07 -23.91 -2.45
N GLN A 262 -3.44 -24.01 -3.74
CA GLN A 262 -4.44 -23.12 -4.35
C GLN A 262 -5.74 -23.13 -3.55
N GLN A 263 -6.25 -24.31 -3.18
CA GLN A 263 -7.48 -24.44 -2.42
C GLN A 263 -7.37 -23.79 -1.04
N VAL A 264 -6.24 -23.95 -0.34
CA VAL A 264 -6.06 -23.33 0.99
C VAL A 264 -6.09 -21.79 0.89
N TYR A 265 -5.47 -21.19 -0.12
CA TYR A 265 -5.56 -19.74 -0.33
C TYR A 265 -6.98 -19.28 -0.66
N ARG A 266 -7.72 -20.05 -1.47
CA ARG A 266 -9.14 -19.77 -1.74
C ARG A 266 -9.99 -19.85 -0.47
N ASP A 267 -9.69 -20.79 0.42
CA ASP A 267 -10.37 -20.91 1.71
C ASP A 267 -10.03 -19.75 2.67
N LYS A 268 -8.78 -19.25 2.65
CA LYS A 268 -8.39 -18.01 3.34
C LYS A 268 -9.18 -16.81 2.79
N ALA A 269 -9.23 -16.64 1.47
CA ALA A 269 -10.00 -15.57 0.83
C ALA A 269 -11.50 -15.64 1.18
N LYS A 270 -12.10 -16.83 1.12
CA LYS A 270 -13.49 -17.05 1.54
C LYS A 270 -13.72 -16.69 3.01
N SER A 271 -12.77 -17.02 3.87
CA SER A 271 -12.88 -16.73 5.31
C SER A 271 -12.83 -15.24 5.61
N CYS A 272 -12.07 -14.45 4.83
CA CYS A 272 -12.09 -12.98 4.92
C CYS A 272 -13.47 -12.39 4.62
N LEU A 273 -14.27 -13.03 3.76
CA LEU A 273 -15.58 -12.53 3.35
C LEU A 273 -16.72 -12.85 4.34
N LYS A 274 -16.43 -13.59 5.41
CA LYS A 274 -17.43 -13.83 6.45
C LYS A 274 -17.89 -12.51 7.04
N PHE A 275 -19.19 -12.37 7.16
CA PHE A 275 -19.86 -11.18 7.69
C PHE A 275 -19.70 -9.90 6.85
N GLN A 276 -19.17 -10.00 5.64
CA GLN A 276 -19.14 -8.89 4.70
C GLN A 276 -20.49 -8.77 3.98
N THR A 277 -21.00 -7.55 3.88
CA THR A 277 -22.25 -7.23 3.17
C THR A 277 -21.98 -6.71 1.76
N ARG A 278 -22.98 -6.81 0.88
CA ARG A 278 -22.90 -6.23 -0.47
C ARG A 278 -22.95 -4.70 -0.39
N GLU A 279 -22.20 -4.03 -1.28
CA GLU A 279 -22.13 -2.56 -1.35
C GLU A 279 -23.52 -1.88 -1.49
N ASN A 280 -24.49 -2.54 -2.12
CA ASN A 280 -25.83 -1.99 -2.34
C ASN A 280 -26.78 -2.10 -1.14
N GLY A 281 -26.28 -2.48 0.05
CA GLY A 281 -27.10 -2.61 1.27
C GLY A 281 -28.09 -3.78 1.24
N GLY A 282 -27.87 -4.76 0.37
CA GLY A 282 -28.67 -5.98 0.33
C GLY A 282 -28.37 -6.89 1.54
N GLU A 283 -29.38 -7.62 2.02
CA GLU A 283 -29.31 -8.49 3.21
C GLU A 283 -28.49 -9.79 3.00
N GLY A 284 -27.64 -9.86 1.97
CA GLY A 284 -26.88 -11.06 1.59
C GLY A 284 -25.38 -10.93 1.82
N GLU A 285 -24.74 -12.03 2.22
CA GLU A 285 -23.28 -12.15 2.36
C GLU A 285 -22.60 -11.95 1.00
N PHE A 286 -21.50 -11.19 1.00
CA PHE A 286 -20.66 -11.01 -0.18
C PHE A 286 -19.85 -12.29 -0.44
N THR A 287 -20.09 -12.93 -1.57
CA THR A 287 -19.55 -14.29 -1.82
C THR A 287 -18.17 -14.25 -2.49
N LEU A 288 -17.39 -15.31 -2.31
CA LEU A 288 -16.11 -15.47 -3.01
C LEU A 288 -16.28 -15.43 -4.54
N ALA A 289 -17.37 -15.98 -5.07
CA ALA A 289 -17.61 -15.98 -6.51
C ALA A 289 -17.87 -14.57 -7.06
N GLU A 290 -18.56 -13.72 -6.29
CA GLU A 290 -18.78 -12.32 -6.65
C GLU A 290 -17.47 -11.53 -6.60
N LEU A 291 -16.67 -11.69 -5.53
CA LEU A 291 -15.35 -11.04 -5.42
C LEU A 291 -14.41 -11.51 -6.54
N GLU A 292 -14.38 -12.80 -6.84
CA GLU A 292 -13.52 -13.35 -7.89
C GLU A 292 -13.92 -12.83 -9.28
N SER A 293 -15.21 -12.70 -9.56
CA SER A 293 -15.70 -12.07 -10.80
C SER A 293 -15.23 -10.62 -10.94
N GLN A 294 -15.34 -9.81 -9.87
CA GLN A 294 -14.82 -8.44 -9.85
C GLN A 294 -13.30 -8.43 -10.04
N PHE A 295 -12.59 -9.28 -9.31
CA PHE A 295 -11.13 -9.35 -9.33
C PHE A 295 -10.58 -9.76 -10.70
N GLN A 296 -11.26 -10.67 -11.42
CA GLN A 296 -10.89 -11.01 -12.80
C GLN A 296 -11.06 -9.82 -13.76
N SER A 297 -12.08 -8.98 -13.57
CA SER A 297 -12.20 -7.73 -14.33
C SER A 297 -11.05 -6.76 -14.02
N GLU A 298 -10.69 -6.61 -12.75
CA GLU A 298 -9.58 -5.76 -12.29
C GLU A 298 -8.23 -6.23 -12.86
N LEU A 299 -7.97 -7.55 -12.85
CA LEU A 299 -6.78 -8.16 -13.44
C LEU A 299 -6.72 -7.99 -14.97
N ASN A 300 -7.85 -8.15 -15.65
CA ASN A 300 -7.91 -7.94 -17.09
C ASN A 300 -7.61 -6.49 -17.47
N GLU A 301 -8.16 -5.53 -16.72
CA GLU A 301 -7.85 -4.11 -16.93
C GLU A 301 -6.36 -3.82 -16.67
N ALA A 302 -5.79 -4.38 -15.60
CA ALA A 302 -4.37 -4.26 -15.29
C ALA A 302 -3.47 -4.80 -16.41
N ASN A 303 -3.82 -5.96 -16.96
CA ASN A 303 -3.09 -6.61 -18.05
C ASN A 303 -3.15 -5.79 -19.34
N VAL A 304 -4.33 -5.33 -19.74
CA VAL A 304 -4.49 -4.47 -20.93
C VAL A 304 -3.66 -3.20 -20.79
N TRP A 305 -3.69 -2.57 -19.61
CA TRP A 305 -2.92 -1.37 -19.32
C TRP A 305 -1.41 -1.62 -19.40
N TYR A 306 -0.92 -2.74 -18.83
CA TYR A 306 0.51 -3.07 -18.88
C TYR A 306 1.01 -3.46 -20.28
N GLU A 307 0.18 -4.12 -21.10
CA GLU A 307 0.53 -4.41 -22.50
C GLU A 307 0.73 -3.13 -23.33
N ILE A 308 0.04 -2.03 -23.00
CA ILE A 308 0.29 -0.73 -23.63
C ILE A 308 1.70 -0.23 -23.29
N ILE A 309 2.13 -0.34 -22.04
CA ILE A 309 3.48 0.05 -21.60
C ILE A 309 4.54 -0.78 -22.33
N LYS A 310 4.38 -2.11 -22.31
CA LYS A 310 5.31 -3.04 -22.99
C LYS A 310 5.46 -2.69 -24.47
N LYS A 311 4.35 -2.38 -25.14
CA LYS A 311 4.37 -1.99 -26.55
C LYS A 311 5.20 -0.73 -26.78
N LYS A 312 5.00 0.33 -25.98
CA LYS A 312 5.77 1.57 -26.10
C LYS A 312 7.25 1.36 -25.82
N GLU A 313 7.59 0.62 -24.77
CA GLU A 313 8.99 0.30 -24.46
C GLU A 313 9.68 -0.43 -25.61
N LYS A 314 8.99 -1.41 -26.21
CA LYS A 314 9.51 -2.12 -27.38
C LYS A 314 9.73 -1.19 -28.59
N GLU A 315 8.83 -0.24 -28.81
CA GLU A 315 8.97 0.77 -29.86
C GLU A 315 10.19 1.68 -29.60
N TRP A 316 10.38 2.16 -28.38
CA TRP A 316 11.53 2.99 -27.99
C TRP A 316 12.85 2.23 -28.09
N VAL A 317 12.90 0.97 -27.65
CA VAL A 317 14.07 0.10 -27.80
C VAL A 317 14.43 -0.06 -29.28
N THR A 318 13.44 -0.28 -30.15
CA THR A 318 13.64 -0.44 -31.60
C THR A 318 14.12 0.86 -32.26
N ALA A 319 13.70 2.02 -31.75
CA ALA A 319 14.13 3.33 -32.24
C ALA A 319 15.60 3.67 -31.91
N GLY A 320 16.25 2.94 -30.99
CA GLY A 320 17.67 3.07 -30.70
C GLY A 320 18.06 4.29 -29.85
N GLY A 321 17.16 4.79 -29.00
CA GLY A 321 17.39 5.94 -28.11
C GLY A 321 17.54 5.60 -26.63
N ASN A 322 17.50 6.64 -25.78
CA ASN A 322 17.43 6.48 -24.32
C ASN A 322 15.99 6.13 -23.91
N VAL A 323 15.77 4.85 -23.58
CA VAL A 323 14.44 4.32 -23.25
C VAL A 323 13.95 4.82 -21.88
N GLU A 324 14.86 5.06 -20.92
CA GLU A 324 14.51 5.67 -19.63
C GLU A 324 13.96 7.08 -19.81
N GLN A 325 14.64 7.91 -20.60
CA GLN A 325 14.18 9.27 -20.87
C GLN A 325 12.81 9.28 -21.60
N ALA A 326 12.60 8.35 -22.54
CA ALA A 326 11.32 8.20 -23.23
C ALA A 326 10.21 7.78 -22.27
N PHE A 327 10.49 6.82 -21.38
CA PHE A 327 9.55 6.38 -20.34
C PHE A 327 9.23 7.52 -19.37
N GLU A 328 10.24 8.26 -18.92
CA GLU A 328 10.09 9.40 -18.02
C GLU A 328 9.18 10.47 -18.63
N SER A 329 9.45 10.84 -19.87
CA SER A 329 8.69 11.88 -20.59
C SER A 329 7.23 11.50 -20.84
N GLU A 330 6.94 10.20 -20.98
CA GLU A 330 5.59 9.71 -21.23
C GLU A 330 4.74 9.62 -19.97
N TYR A 331 5.33 9.23 -18.85
CA TYR A 331 4.60 8.82 -17.65
C TYR A 331 4.79 9.71 -16.43
N TYR A 332 5.79 10.58 -16.42
CA TYR A 332 6.04 11.49 -15.31
C TYR A 332 5.90 12.94 -15.78
N GLU A 333 4.99 13.66 -15.14
CA GLU A 333 4.91 15.10 -15.33
C GLU A 333 6.05 15.78 -14.56
N PRO A 334 6.78 16.73 -15.16
CA PRO A 334 7.74 17.52 -14.43
C PRO A 334 7.02 18.29 -13.32
N PRO A 335 7.59 18.39 -12.10
CA PRO A 335 6.94 19.10 -11.01
C PRO A 335 6.69 20.55 -11.42
N VAL A 336 5.47 21.04 -11.19
CA VAL A 336 5.16 22.46 -11.34
C VAL A 336 5.88 23.19 -10.22
N VAL A 337 7.05 23.74 -10.52
CA VAL A 337 7.75 24.65 -9.62
C VAL A 337 6.94 25.94 -9.57
N GLY A 338 6.10 26.08 -8.54
CA GLY A 338 5.51 27.38 -8.22
C GLY A 338 6.63 28.40 -8.06
N ALA A 339 6.45 29.62 -8.59
CA ALA A 339 7.42 30.69 -8.40
C ALA A 339 7.80 30.76 -6.91
N PRO A 340 9.09 30.93 -6.57
CA PRO A 340 9.51 30.99 -5.18
C PRO A 340 8.67 32.03 -4.45
N SER A 341 7.96 31.60 -3.42
CA SER A 341 7.19 32.46 -2.53
C SER A 341 8.18 33.36 -1.78
N GLY A 342 8.55 34.47 -2.42
CA GLY A 342 9.68 35.28 -1.97
C GLY A 342 9.97 36.50 -2.83
N SER A 343 8.96 37.33 -3.11
CA SER A 343 9.17 38.77 -3.24
C SER A 343 7.91 39.50 -2.77
N ASN A 344 7.94 39.93 -1.51
CA ASN A 344 7.22 41.12 -1.08
C ASN A 344 7.76 42.29 -1.92
N GLU A 345 7.07 42.64 -3.00
CA GLU A 345 6.96 44.04 -3.41
C GLU A 345 5.48 44.34 -3.62
N SER A 346 5.07 45.36 -2.89
CA SER A 346 3.75 45.95 -2.87
C SER A 346 3.41 46.54 -4.23
N ASP A 347 2.54 45.88 -4.99
CA ASP A 347 1.67 46.56 -5.95
C ASP A 347 0.22 46.40 -5.52
N SER A 348 -0.18 47.41 -4.75
CA SER A 348 -1.54 47.74 -4.38
C SER A 348 -2.42 47.96 -5.61
N VAL A 349 -3.40 47.08 -5.83
CA VAL A 349 -4.72 47.49 -6.36
C VAL A 349 -5.80 46.76 -5.57
N TRP A 350 -6.03 47.23 -4.34
CA TRP A 350 -7.33 47.07 -3.69
C TRP A 350 -8.29 48.07 -4.34
N LEU A 351 -9.16 47.60 -5.23
CA LEU A 351 -10.42 48.29 -5.52
C LEU A 351 -11.38 47.98 -4.36
N PRO A 352 -11.93 48.99 -3.65
CA PRO A 352 -12.77 48.76 -2.48
C PRO A 352 -14.18 48.30 -2.91
N VAL A 353 -14.47 47.01 -2.77
CA VAL A 353 -15.84 46.48 -2.76
C VAL A 353 -16.46 46.75 -1.39
N SER A 354 -16.65 48.03 -1.08
CA SER A 354 -17.41 48.50 0.09
C SER A 354 -17.77 49.98 -0.09
N GLY A 355 -18.49 50.29 -1.17
CA GLY A 355 -18.84 51.67 -1.50
C GLY A 355 -19.98 51.89 -2.50
N VAL A 356 -20.79 50.88 -2.85
CA VAL A 356 -21.93 51.05 -3.78
C VAL A 356 -23.29 50.59 -3.21
N LEU A 357 -23.34 49.97 -2.03
CA LEU A 357 -24.60 49.57 -1.39
C LEU A 357 -25.19 50.57 -0.37
N CYS A 358 -24.59 51.75 -0.20
CA CYS A 358 -25.18 52.85 0.61
C CYS A 358 -25.58 54.10 -0.18
N ALA A 359 -25.38 54.15 -1.51
CA ALA A 359 -25.78 55.30 -2.33
C ALA A 359 -27.20 55.21 -2.92
N VAL A 360 -27.90 54.08 -2.75
CA VAL A 360 -29.26 53.88 -3.29
C VAL A 360 -30.37 54.08 -2.23
N LEU A 361 -30.05 54.18 -0.94
CA LEU A 361 -31.07 54.36 0.13
C LEU A 361 -31.10 55.74 0.80
N VAL A 362 -30.27 56.69 0.38
CA VAL A 362 -30.34 58.10 0.86
C VAL A 362 -30.87 59.06 -0.23
N ALA A 363 -30.88 58.66 -1.51
CA ALA A 363 -31.42 59.47 -2.61
C ALA A 363 -32.97 59.46 -2.69
N VAL A 364 -33.66 58.55 -2.00
CA VAL A 364 -35.14 58.47 -1.99
C VAL A 364 -35.78 59.26 -0.84
N SER A 365 -35.02 59.69 0.17
CA SER A 365 -35.55 60.48 1.31
C SER A 365 -35.36 61.99 1.16
N PHE A 366 -34.51 62.48 0.25
CA PHE A 366 -34.33 63.92 -0.02
C PHE A 366 -35.14 64.46 -1.21
N ALA A 367 -35.73 63.59 -2.03
CA ALA A 367 -36.61 64.00 -3.13
C ALA A 367 -38.04 64.37 -2.67
N ARG A 368 -38.47 63.99 -1.45
CA ARG A 368 -39.79 64.34 -0.90
C ARG A 368 -39.83 65.59 -0.01
N VAL A 369 -38.68 66.15 0.38
CA VAL A 369 -38.64 67.40 1.18
C VAL A 369 -38.44 68.65 0.30
N ARG A 370 -37.97 68.49 -0.94
CA ARG A 370 -37.73 69.62 -1.87
C ARG A 370 -38.97 70.14 -2.61
N GLN A 371 -40.13 69.49 -2.46
CA GLN A 371 -41.42 69.97 -3.00
C GLN A 371 -42.26 70.84 -2.03
N ARG A 372 -41.76 71.20 -0.84
CA ARG A 372 -42.52 72.02 0.14
C ARG A 372 -41.97 73.41 0.46
N LYS A 373 -40.96 73.93 -0.26
CA LYS A 373 -40.39 75.29 -0.01
C LYS A 373 -40.22 76.18 -1.23
N LYS A 374 -41.00 75.98 -2.30
CA LYS A 374 -41.18 76.97 -3.37
C LYS A 374 -42.64 77.40 -3.46
N ALA A 375 -43.08 78.14 -2.45
CA ALA A 375 -44.29 78.94 -2.49
C ALA A 375 -44.09 80.11 -1.52
N THR A 376 -43.54 81.21 -2.03
CA THR A 376 -43.82 82.63 -1.70
C THR A 376 -42.70 83.50 -2.26
N PRO A 377 -42.98 84.37 -3.25
CA PRO A 377 -42.13 85.51 -3.56
C PRO A 377 -42.47 86.68 -2.61
N ARG A 378 -41.45 87.43 -2.18
CA ARG A 378 -41.59 88.77 -1.58
C ARG A 378 -40.96 89.75 -2.57
N GLU A 379 -41.79 90.53 -3.25
CA GLU A 379 -41.45 91.90 -3.62
C GLU A 379 -42.23 92.83 -2.70
N GLU A 380 -41.64 94.00 -2.49
CA GLU A 380 -42.04 95.22 -1.77
C GLU A 380 -43.45 95.35 -1.18
#